data_AF-A0A2M7SL98-F1
#
_entry.id   AF-A0A2M7SL98-F1
#
_cell.length_a   1.000
_cell.length_b   1.000
_cell.length_c   1.000
_cell.angle_alpha   90.00
_cell.angle_beta   90.00
_cell.angle_gamma   90.00
#
_symmetry.space_group_name_H-M   'P 1'
#
loop_
_entity.id
_entity.type
_entity.pdbx_description
1 polymer ?
#
loop_
_entity_poly.entity_id
_entity_poly.type
_entity_poly.pdbx_seq_one_letter_code
_entity_poly.pdbx_strand_id
1 'polypeptide(L)'
;QQEIDGLRAKIDEKRPMHPERWQAVTEKLKMEWTYDSNAIEGSTLTLGETIFFLREGLMVEGKPLKDFVDARNHAEAIDFLYDVISDQRPITEGLIKEINALLLKGVEYTDAVDPTGKRTRKKANPGQYKKTPNTVIQLDGTIHEYTDPLHVTTEMEELVAWINGHIGNKHGLITGAVAHYNLTRIHPFDDGNGRGARLLMNLIFIKKASRLRLSEMSNAGFI
;
A
#
# COMPACT_ATOMS: atom_id res chain seq x y z
N GLN A 1 -20.34 -9.62 -1.25
CA GLN A 1 -19.40 -10.75 -1.05
C GLN A 1 -19.64 -11.77 -2.16
N GLN A 2 -20.79 -12.44 -2.20
CA GLN A 2 -21.12 -13.43 -3.26
C GLN A 2 -20.94 -12.95 -4.71
N GLU A 3 -21.39 -11.74 -5.07
CA GLU A 3 -21.20 -11.21 -6.43
C GLU A 3 -19.71 -11.04 -6.79
N ILE A 4 -18.91 -10.54 -5.85
CA ILE A 4 -17.47 -10.33 -6.02
C ILE A 4 -16.75 -11.67 -6.17
N ASP A 5 -17.13 -12.66 -5.38
CA ASP A 5 -16.60 -14.03 -5.48
C ASP A 5 -16.97 -14.65 -6.84
N GLY A 6 -18.19 -14.43 -7.32
CA GLY A 6 -18.65 -14.89 -8.63
C GLY A 6 -17.92 -14.23 -9.80
N LEU A 7 -17.69 -12.91 -9.75
CA LEU A 7 -16.89 -12.20 -10.76
C LEU A 7 -15.44 -12.66 -10.75
N ARG A 8 -14.89 -12.92 -9.57
CA ARG A 8 -13.53 -13.43 -9.43
C ARG A 8 -13.40 -14.83 -10.03
N ALA A 9 -14.33 -15.74 -9.76
CA ALA A 9 -14.30 -17.08 -10.34
C ALA A 9 -14.26 -17.03 -11.88
N LYS A 10 -15.01 -16.12 -12.50
CA LYS A 10 -14.98 -15.89 -13.96
C LYS A 10 -13.61 -15.39 -14.46
N ILE A 11 -12.91 -14.58 -13.67
CA ILE A 11 -11.55 -14.13 -14.00
C ILE A 11 -10.56 -15.29 -13.87
N ASP A 12 -10.66 -16.07 -12.78
CA ASP A 12 -9.77 -17.19 -12.50
C ASP A 12 -9.94 -18.31 -13.57
N GLU A 13 -11.15 -18.54 -14.09
CA GLU A 13 -11.43 -19.44 -15.21
C GLU A 13 -10.79 -19.00 -16.53
N LYS A 14 -10.82 -17.68 -16.84
CA LYS A 14 -10.30 -17.14 -18.10
C LYS A 14 -8.79 -16.92 -18.11
N ARG A 15 -8.16 -16.79 -16.93
CA ARG A 15 -6.73 -16.44 -16.82
C ARG A 15 -5.80 -17.44 -17.53
N PRO A 16 -5.97 -18.77 -17.41
CA PRO A 16 -5.10 -19.74 -18.09
C PRO A 16 -5.21 -19.73 -19.62
N MET A 17 -6.29 -19.16 -20.18
CA MET A 17 -6.55 -19.17 -21.62
C MET A 17 -5.73 -18.14 -22.40
N HIS A 18 -5.22 -17.10 -21.72
CA HIS A 18 -4.48 -15.99 -22.34
C HIS A 18 -3.32 -15.49 -21.46
N PRO A 19 -2.29 -16.33 -21.20
CA PRO A 19 -1.16 -15.97 -20.34
C PRO A 19 -0.44 -14.70 -20.80
N GLU A 20 -0.29 -14.50 -22.11
CA GLU A 20 0.33 -13.32 -22.73
C GLU A 20 -0.47 -12.03 -22.47
N ARG A 21 -1.80 -12.11 -22.39
CA ARG A 21 -2.65 -10.96 -22.06
C ARG A 21 -2.61 -10.65 -20.58
N TRP A 22 -2.39 -11.66 -19.73
CA TRP A 22 -2.34 -11.44 -18.28
C TRP A 22 -1.17 -10.58 -17.87
N GLN A 23 0.00 -10.75 -18.49
CA GLN A 23 1.15 -9.86 -18.27
C GLN A 23 0.83 -8.41 -18.61
N ALA A 24 0.18 -8.15 -19.75
CA ALA A 24 -0.24 -6.81 -20.13
C ALA A 24 -1.27 -6.21 -19.15
N VAL A 25 -2.19 -7.04 -18.64
CA VAL A 25 -3.17 -6.63 -17.62
C VAL A 25 -2.49 -6.29 -16.30
N THR A 26 -1.55 -7.12 -15.82
CA THR A 26 -0.85 -6.86 -14.55
C THR A 26 0.01 -5.61 -14.64
N GLU A 27 0.71 -5.40 -15.76
CA GLU A 27 1.47 -4.17 -16.00
C GLU A 27 0.56 -2.95 -16.02
N LYS A 28 -0.57 -3.01 -16.73
CA LYS A 28 -1.55 -1.91 -16.74
C LYS A 28 -2.06 -1.60 -15.33
N LEU A 29 -2.43 -2.61 -14.56
CA LEU A 29 -2.92 -2.45 -13.19
C LEU A 29 -1.85 -1.85 -12.27
N LYS A 30 -0.58 -2.26 -12.40
CA LYS A 30 0.54 -1.67 -11.64
C LYS A 30 0.69 -0.18 -11.93
N MET A 31 0.60 0.21 -13.20
CA MET A 31 0.73 1.61 -13.63
C MET A 31 -0.45 2.46 -13.12
N GLU A 32 -1.69 1.98 -13.30
CA GLU A 32 -2.90 2.65 -12.83
C GLU A 32 -2.90 2.77 -11.31
N TRP A 33 -2.56 1.70 -10.59
CA TRP A 33 -2.46 1.72 -9.13
C TRP A 33 -1.40 2.71 -8.64
N THR A 34 -0.23 2.74 -9.28
CA THR A 34 0.83 3.70 -8.94
C THR A 34 0.39 5.14 -9.15
N TYR A 35 -0.29 5.42 -10.26
CA TYR A 35 -0.86 6.73 -10.53
C TYR A 35 -1.93 7.11 -9.49
N ASP A 36 -2.99 6.30 -9.36
CA ASP A 36 -4.15 6.62 -8.51
C ASP A 36 -3.74 6.78 -7.04
N SER A 37 -2.87 5.89 -6.55
CA SER A 37 -2.42 5.92 -5.16
C SER A 37 -1.59 7.17 -4.85
N ASN A 38 -0.76 7.65 -5.78
CA ASN A 38 0.03 8.87 -5.59
C ASN A 38 -0.80 10.13 -5.85
N ALA A 39 -1.78 10.10 -6.76
CA ALA A 39 -2.68 11.21 -7.02
C ALA A 39 -3.54 11.56 -5.79
N ILE A 40 -3.98 10.54 -5.02
CA ILE A 40 -4.68 10.75 -3.74
C ILE A 40 -3.82 11.52 -2.72
N GLU A 41 -2.50 11.35 -2.76
CA GLU A 41 -1.56 12.07 -1.88
C GLU A 41 -1.09 13.41 -2.48
N GLY A 42 -1.66 13.84 -3.61
CA GLY A 42 -1.38 15.14 -4.23
C GLY A 42 -0.29 15.16 -5.29
N SER A 43 0.13 13.99 -5.82
CA SER A 43 1.01 13.96 -6.99
C SER A 43 0.38 14.69 -8.18
N THR A 44 1.21 15.42 -8.94
CA THR A 44 0.80 16.22 -10.09
C THR A 44 1.02 15.51 -11.43
N LEU A 45 1.59 14.30 -11.42
CA LEU A 45 1.76 13.50 -12.63
C LEU A 45 0.40 13.05 -13.15
N THR A 46 0.20 13.14 -14.45
CA THR A 46 -0.91 12.47 -15.15
C THR A 46 -0.62 10.98 -15.30
N LEU A 47 -1.64 10.18 -15.65
CA LEU A 47 -1.46 8.76 -15.93
C LEU A 47 -0.46 8.52 -17.07
N GLY A 48 -0.52 9.34 -18.14
CA GLY A 48 0.40 9.24 -19.26
C GLY A 48 1.86 9.55 -18.87
N GLU A 49 2.07 10.60 -18.08
CA GLU A 49 3.41 10.96 -17.56
C GLU A 49 3.95 9.90 -16.60
N THR A 50 3.09 9.31 -15.77
CA THR A 50 3.45 8.20 -14.87
C THR A 50 3.88 6.97 -15.66
N ILE A 51 3.10 6.57 -16.67
CA ILE A 51 3.43 5.43 -17.54
C ILE A 51 4.73 5.68 -18.30
N PHE A 52 4.89 6.87 -18.89
CA PHE A 52 6.09 7.24 -19.63
C PHE A 52 7.33 7.17 -18.74
N PHE A 53 7.27 7.76 -17.54
CA PHE A 53 8.36 7.73 -16.59
C PHE A 53 8.71 6.30 -16.15
N LEU A 54 7.72 5.47 -15.79
CA LEU A 54 7.97 4.11 -15.30
C LEU A 54 8.48 3.15 -16.39
N ARG A 55 8.18 3.41 -17.67
CA ARG A 55 8.64 2.58 -18.79
C ARG A 55 9.97 3.03 -19.36
N GLU A 56 10.12 4.33 -19.61
CA GLU A 56 11.28 4.87 -20.32
C GLU A 56 12.37 5.37 -19.36
N GLY A 57 12.04 5.57 -18.08
CA GLY A 57 12.95 6.16 -17.08
C GLY A 57 13.16 7.66 -17.27
N LEU A 58 12.38 8.31 -18.14
CA LEU A 58 12.52 9.72 -18.50
C LEU A 58 11.51 10.59 -17.73
N MET A 59 12.00 11.67 -17.14
CA MET A 59 11.17 12.65 -16.43
C MET A 59 10.58 13.67 -17.40
N VAL A 60 9.36 14.12 -17.12
CA VAL A 60 8.70 15.20 -17.85
C VAL A 60 9.05 16.53 -17.19
N GLU A 61 9.35 17.55 -18.01
CA GLU A 61 9.71 18.88 -17.53
C GLU A 61 8.54 19.55 -16.77
N GLY A 62 8.88 20.40 -15.79
CA GLY A 62 7.90 21.20 -15.05
C GLY A 62 7.19 20.46 -13.92
N LYS A 63 7.54 19.20 -13.65
CA LYS A 63 6.98 18.41 -12.53
C LYS A 63 7.97 18.33 -11.36
N PRO A 64 7.47 18.27 -10.11
CA PRO A 64 8.33 18.09 -8.95
C PRO A 64 9.10 16.76 -9.00
N LEU A 65 10.40 16.78 -8.68
CA LEU A 65 11.21 15.55 -8.57
C LEU A 65 10.58 14.52 -7.60
N LYS A 66 9.96 15.02 -6.53
CA LYS A 66 9.27 14.20 -5.53
C LYS A 66 8.22 13.29 -6.17
N ASP A 67 7.45 13.78 -7.13
CA ASP A 67 6.37 13.00 -7.75
C ASP A 67 6.92 11.79 -8.51
N PHE A 68 8.04 11.96 -9.22
CA PHE A 68 8.72 10.86 -9.91
C PHE A 68 9.32 9.86 -8.91
N VAL A 69 9.93 10.35 -7.83
CA VAL A 69 10.47 9.48 -6.77
C VAL A 69 9.36 8.66 -6.13
N ASP A 70 8.24 9.28 -5.78
CA ASP A 70 7.07 8.62 -5.20
C ASP A 70 6.45 7.60 -6.17
N ALA A 71 6.35 7.92 -7.46
CA ALA A 71 5.88 7.01 -8.49
C ALA A 71 6.77 5.76 -8.60
N ARG A 72 8.09 5.96 -8.72
CA ARG A 72 9.05 4.84 -8.76
C ARG A 72 8.97 3.98 -7.49
N ASN A 73 9.04 4.62 -6.33
CA ASN A 73 9.04 3.92 -5.05
C ASN A 73 7.75 3.12 -4.83
N HIS A 74 6.59 3.65 -5.23
CA HIS A 74 5.34 2.92 -5.15
C HIS A 74 5.28 1.75 -6.14
N ALA A 75 5.77 1.92 -7.38
CA ALA A 75 5.88 0.83 -8.34
C ALA A 75 6.80 -0.30 -7.85
N GLU A 76 7.95 0.04 -7.26
CA GLU A 76 8.86 -0.92 -6.61
C GLU A 76 8.19 -1.61 -5.41
N ALA A 77 7.40 -0.88 -4.63
CA ALA A 77 6.65 -1.46 -3.51
C ALA A 77 5.59 -2.48 -3.99
N ILE A 78 4.94 -2.24 -5.14
CA ILE A 78 4.01 -3.22 -5.75
C ILE A 78 4.75 -4.49 -6.13
N ASP A 79 5.93 -4.39 -6.77
CA ASP A 79 6.75 -5.55 -7.12
C ASP A 79 7.11 -6.37 -5.87
N PHE A 80 7.56 -5.67 -4.83
CA PHE A 80 7.84 -6.28 -3.54
C PHE A 80 6.62 -7.02 -2.94
N LEU A 81 5.40 -6.51 -3.11
CA LEU A 81 4.20 -7.23 -2.66
C LEU A 81 4.02 -8.56 -3.40
N TYR A 82 4.31 -8.62 -4.70
CA TYR A 82 4.25 -9.87 -5.46
C TYR A 82 5.29 -10.88 -4.98
N ASP A 83 6.51 -10.42 -4.66
CA ASP A 83 7.55 -11.27 -4.04
C ASP A 83 7.08 -11.83 -2.69
N VAL A 84 6.51 -10.97 -1.82
CA VAL A 84 5.94 -11.37 -0.52
C VAL A 84 4.83 -12.41 -0.65
N ILE A 85 4.02 -12.32 -1.72
CA ILE A 85 2.96 -13.30 -2.00
C ILE A 85 3.56 -14.61 -2.49
N SER A 86 4.52 -14.56 -3.42
CA SER A 86 5.23 -15.71 -3.98
C SER A 86 5.95 -16.51 -2.88
N ASP A 87 6.69 -15.81 -2.03
CA ASP A 87 7.44 -16.38 -0.90
C ASP A 87 6.56 -16.75 0.29
N GLN A 88 5.24 -16.55 0.16
CA GLN A 88 4.24 -16.80 1.19
C GLN A 88 4.48 -16.10 2.54
N ARG A 89 5.33 -15.06 2.57
CA ARG A 89 5.75 -14.34 3.78
C ARG A 89 4.56 -13.90 4.66
N PRO A 90 4.61 -14.08 5.99
CA PRO A 90 3.54 -13.66 6.89
C PRO A 90 3.45 -12.13 6.97
N ILE A 91 2.26 -11.62 7.30
CA ILE A 91 2.08 -10.19 7.58
C ILE A 91 2.61 -9.93 8.99
N THR A 92 3.68 -9.16 9.09
CA THR A 92 4.32 -8.77 10.35
C THR A 92 4.48 -7.25 10.39
N GLU A 93 4.79 -6.69 11.55
CA GLU A 93 5.19 -5.28 11.64
C GLU A 93 6.44 -5.00 10.79
N GLY A 94 7.39 -5.95 10.76
CA GLY A 94 8.58 -5.87 9.92
C GLY A 94 8.23 -5.69 8.45
N LEU A 95 7.27 -6.47 7.94
CA LEU A 95 6.78 -6.33 6.57
C LEU A 95 6.17 -4.94 6.30
N ILE A 96 5.36 -4.43 7.23
CA ILE A 96 4.74 -3.10 7.10
C ILE A 96 5.82 -2.00 7.12
N LYS A 97 6.86 -2.15 7.95
CA LYS A 97 8.03 -1.27 7.99
C LYS A 97 8.84 -1.35 6.70
N GLU A 98 9.03 -2.52 6.10
CA GLU A 98 9.67 -2.69 4.79
C GLU A 98 8.90 -1.97 3.69
N ILE A 99 7.57 -2.09 3.66
CA ILE A 99 6.71 -1.35 2.71
C ILE A 99 6.93 0.16 2.86
N ASN A 100 6.91 0.69 4.08
CA ASN A 100 7.15 2.11 4.31
C ASN A 100 8.58 2.53 3.91
N ALA A 101 9.58 1.69 4.19
CA ALA A 101 10.96 1.95 3.81
C ALA A 101 11.13 2.08 2.30
N LEU A 102 10.44 1.23 1.52
CA LEU A 102 10.41 1.32 0.07
C LEU A 102 9.71 2.59 -0.41
N LEU A 103 8.54 2.92 0.15
CA LEU A 103 7.80 4.14 -0.20
C LEU A 103 8.63 5.41 0.01
N LEU A 104 9.46 5.45 1.04
CA LEU A 104 10.30 6.61 1.38
C LEU A 104 11.77 6.47 0.91
N LYS A 105 12.06 5.52 0.03
CA LYS A 105 13.42 5.29 -0.50
C LYS A 105 13.94 6.53 -1.23
N GLY A 106 15.05 7.09 -0.75
CA GLY A 106 15.64 8.32 -1.32
C GLY A 106 14.89 9.60 -0.96
N VAL A 107 13.92 9.55 -0.03
CA VAL A 107 13.30 10.74 0.56
C VAL A 107 14.12 11.15 1.78
N GLU A 108 14.77 12.31 1.73
CA GLU A 108 15.61 12.79 2.82
C GLU A 108 14.82 13.50 3.92
N TYR A 109 13.73 14.17 3.55
CA TYR A 109 12.93 14.99 4.44
C TYR A 109 11.44 14.78 4.19
N THR A 110 10.66 14.78 5.27
CA THR A 110 9.19 14.80 5.24
C THR A 110 8.70 16.14 5.80
N ASP A 111 7.51 16.54 5.36
CA ASP A 111 6.85 17.72 5.92
C ASP A 111 6.49 17.48 7.40
N ALA A 112 6.53 18.55 8.18
CA ALA A 112 6.21 18.56 9.59
C ALA A 112 5.63 19.91 10.00
N VAL A 113 5.10 19.99 11.22
CA VAL A 113 4.61 21.23 11.83
C VAL A 113 5.34 21.43 13.15
N ASP A 114 5.88 22.62 13.37
CA ASP A 114 6.53 22.96 14.64
C ASP A 114 5.49 23.28 15.74
N PRO A 115 5.89 23.44 17.02
CA PRO A 115 4.95 23.75 18.10
C PRO A 115 4.17 25.07 17.93
N THR A 116 4.59 25.94 17.00
CA THR A 116 3.90 27.21 16.68
C THR A 116 2.89 27.06 15.54
N GLY A 117 2.74 25.85 14.98
CA GLY A 117 1.85 25.59 13.85
C GLY A 117 2.46 25.90 12.48
N LYS A 118 3.74 26.27 12.42
CA LYS A 118 4.41 26.61 11.16
C LYS A 118 4.89 25.34 10.45
N ARG A 119 4.65 25.28 9.13
CA ARG A 119 5.18 24.21 8.27
C ARG A 119 6.71 24.24 8.28
N THR A 120 7.29 23.07 8.53
CA THR A 120 8.73 22.82 8.55
C THR A 120 9.02 21.47 7.88
N ARG A 121 10.29 21.07 7.87
CA ARG A 121 10.72 19.74 7.40
C ARG A 121 11.53 19.06 8.48
N LYS A 122 11.36 17.74 8.59
CA LYS A 122 12.19 16.89 9.45
C LYS A 122 12.82 15.78 8.63
N LYS A 123 13.94 15.25 9.11
CA LYS A 123 14.61 14.12 8.46
C LYS A 123 13.65 12.94 8.39
N ALA A 124 13.52 12.34 7.20
CA ALA A 124 12.71 11.15 7.02
C ALA A 124 13.32 9.96 7.77
N ASN A 125 12.45 9.11 8.33
CA ASN A 125 12.86 7.86 8.97
C ASN A 125 12.17 6.67 8.30
N PRO A 126 12.60 6.27 7.08
CA PRO A 126 11.96 5.19 6.33
C PRO A 126 11.89 3.89 7.14
N GLY A 127 10.70 3.30 7.23
CA GLY A 127 10.46 2.04 7.94
C GLY A 127 10.53 2.14 9.46
N GLN A 128 10.58 3.33 10.04
CA GLN A 128 10.55 3.54 11.49
C GLN A 128 9.25 4.20 11.92
N TYR A 129 8.70 3.74 13.04
CA TYR A 129 7.55 4.42 13.64
C TYR A 129 7.93 5.83 14.07
N LYS A 130 6.94 6.73 13.96
CA LYS A 130 7.08 8.13 14.34
C LYS A 130 7.51 8.24 15.81
N LYS A 131 8.45 9.13 16.07
CA LYS A 131 8.92 9.45 17.44
C LYS A 131 8.27 10.71 18.01
N THR A 132 7.59 11.45 17.15
CA THR A 132 6.87 12.68 17.49
C THR A 132 5.46 12.58 16.94
N PRO A 133 4.48 13.27 17.55
CA PRO A 133 3.14 13.33 17.00
C PRO A 133 3.15 13.81 15.54
N ASN A 134 2.24 13.27 14.75
CA ASN A 134 1.87 13.78 13.44
C ASN A 134 0.38 14.13 13.49
N THR A 135 0.01 15.21 12.80
CA THR A 135 -1.36 15.71 12.76
C THR A 135 -1.64 16.30 11.39
N VAL A 136 -2.92 16.39 11.03
CA VAL A 136 -3.36 17.11 9.84
C VAL A 136 -4.39 18.16 10.22
N ILE A 137 -4.33 19.33 9.54
CA ILE A 137 -5.33 20.38 9.68
C ILE A 137 -6.46 20.06 8.69
N GLN A 138 -7.68 19.90 9.18
CA GLN A 138 -8.87 19.63 8.39
C GLN A 138 -9.37 20.91 7.69
N LEU A 139 -10.32 20.77 6.76
CA LEU A 139 -10.89 21.90 6.02
C LEU A 139 -11.58 22.94 6.92
N ASP A 140 -12.11 22.51 8.06
CA ASP A 140 -12.74 23.36 9.07
C ASP A 140 -11.73 24.00 10.04
N GLY A 141 -10.44 23.77 9.82
CA GLY A 141 -9.35 24.27 10.67
C GLY A 141 -9.09 23.44 11.93
N THR A 142 -9.85 22.37 12.18
CA THR A 142 -9.60 21.48 13.32
C THR A 142 -8.36 20.63 13.09
N ILE A 143 -7.68 20.26 14.17
CA ILE A 143 -6.53 19.37 14.15
C ILE A 143 -7.01 17.94 14.33
N HIS A 144 -6.72 17.07 13.37
CA HIS A 144 -6.90 15.64 13.53
C HIS A 144 -5.65 15.04 14.15
N GLU A 145 -5.81 14.45 15.34
CA GLU A 145 -4.77 13.74 16.06
C GLU A 145 -4.85 12.25 15.77
N TYR A 146 -3.70 11.65 15.43
CA TYR A 146 -3.52 10.21 15.29
C TYR A 146 -3.02 9.59 16.61
N THR A 147 -2.79 8.28 16.61
CA THR A 147 -2.22 7.58 17.77
C THR A 147 -0.93 8.24 18.28
N ASP A 148 -0.83 8.46 19.59
CA ASP A 148 0.38 8.99 20.23
C ASP A 148 1.59 8.06 19.96
N PRO A 149 2.79 8.59 19.66
CA PRO A 149 4.01 7.78 19.44
C PRO A 149 4.25 6.68 20.48
N LEU A 150 3.89 6.91 21.76
CA LEU A 150 4.04 5.93 22.84
C LEU A 150 3.16 4.69 22.67
N HIS A 151 2.02 4.83 21.99
CA HIS A 151 1.04 3.75 21.78
C HIS A 151 1.14 3.10 20.40
N VAL A 152 1.90 3.68 19.45
CA VAL A 152 1.99 3.18 18.07
C VAL A 152 2.41 1.72 18.01
N THR A 153 3.45 1.33 18.77
CA THR A 153 3.95 -0.05 18.76
C THR A 153 2.86 -1.02 19.20
N THR A 154 2.20 -0.76 20.34
CA THR A 154 1.12 -1.61 20.86
C THR A 154 -0.05 -1.71 19.87
N GLU A 155 -0.53 -0.59 19.32
CA GLU A 155 -1.65 -0.62 18.37
C GLU A 155 -1.29 -1.32 17.04
N MET A 156 -0.03 -1.25 16.60
CA MET A 156 0.44 -1.97 15.41
C MET A 156 0.58 -3.48 15.67
N GLU A 157 1.05 -3.88 16.84
CA GLU A 157 1.06 -5.29 17.28
C GLU A 157 -0.37 -5.85 17.30
N GLU A 158 -1.32 -5.12 17.88
CA GLU A 158 -2.74 -5.49 17.91
C GLU A 158 -3.34 -5.60 16.51
N LEU A 159 -3.03 -4.64 15.63
CA LEU A 159 -3.50 -4.66 14.24
C LEU A 159 -2.96 -5.90 13.50
N VAL A 160 -1.67 -6.19 13.62
CA VAL A 160 -1.05 -7.36 12.98
C VAL A 160 -1.64 -8.66 13.53
N ALA A 161 -1.82 -8.75 14.85
CA ALA A 161 -2.46 -9.90 15.49
C ALA A 161 -3.89 -10.09 14.99
N TRP A 162 -4.66 -9.00 14.88
CA TRP A 162 -6.03 -9.03 14.37
C TRP A 162 -6.07 -9.51 12.90
N ILE A 163 -5.21 -8.98 12.04
CA ILE A 163 -5.13 -9.39 10.63
C ILE A 163 -4.83 -10.89 10.54
N ASN A 164 -3.81 -11.36 11.25
CA ASN A 164 -3.40 -12.77 11.18
C ASN A 164 -4.46 -13.72 11.76
N GLY A 165 -5.17 -13.31 12.81
CA GLY A 165 -6.30 -14.06 13.37
C GLY A 165 -7.53 -14.13 12.46
N HIS A 166 -7.66 -13.21 11.49
CA HIS A 166 -8.86 -13.07 10.68
C HIS A 166 -8.71 -13.32 9.18
N ILE A 167 -7.49 -13.24 8.64
CA ILE A 167 -7.24 -13.43 7.21
C ILE A 167 -7.64 -14.83 6.72
N GLY A 168 -7.65 -15.84 7.62
CA GLY A 168 -8.12 -17.19 7.32
C GLY A 168 -9.64 -17.35 7.31
N ASN A 169 -10.36 -16.70 8.22
CA ASN A 169 -11.77 -16.98 8.52
C ASN A 169 -12.75 -15.88 8.07
N LYS A 170 -12.29 -14.64 7.83
CA LYS A 170 -13.11 -13.55 7.32
C LYS A 170 -12.91 -13.38 5.81
N HIS A 171 -13.88 -12.72 5.18
CA HIS A 171 -13.79 -12.33 3.79
C HIS A 171 -12.62 -11.34 3.58
N GLY A 172 -11.89 -11.48 2.47
CA GLY A 172 -10.74 -10.64 2.14
C GLY A 172 -11.04 -9.15 2.23
N LEU A 173 -12.15 -8.71 1.58
CA LEU A 173 -12.68 -7.34 1.66
C LEU A 173 -12.79 -6.78 3.07
N ILE A 174 -13.39 -7.52 4.00
CA ILE A 174 -13.56 -7.05 5.39
C ILE A 174 -12.19 -6.92 6.07
N THR A 175 -11.34 -7.93 5.91
CA THR A 175 -10.01 -7.93 6.53
C THR A 175 -9.15 -6.78 6.01
N GLY A 176 -9.14 -6.56 4.69
CA GLY A 176 -8.38 -5.48 4.07
C GLY A 176 -8.96 -4.09 4.39
N ALA A 177 -10.27 -3.92 4.43
CA ALA A 177 -10.89 -2.64 4.80
C ALA A 177 -10.58 -2.26 6.26
N VAL A 178 -10.67 -3.23 7.19
CA VAL A 178 -10.29 -2.99 8.60
C VAL A 178 -8.80 -2.72 8.73
N ALA A 179 -7.95 -3.42 7.98
CA ALA A 179 -6.51 -3.18 7.95
C ALA A 179 -6.18 -1.77 7.46
N HIS A 180 -6.80 -1.35 6.35
CA HIS A 180 -6.67 0.00 5.80
C HIS A 180 -7.07 1.05 6.84
N TYR A 181 -8.29 0.95 7.37
CA TYR A 181 -8.82 1.90 8.35
C TYR A 181 -7.91 2.04 9.55
N ASN A 182 -7.51 0.92 10.18
CA ASN A 182 -6.68 0.98 11.37
C ASN A 182 -5.28 1.52 11.09
N LEU A 183 -4.63 1.14 9.98
CA LEU A 183 -3.32 1.71 9.64
C LEU A 183 -3.41 3.23 9.43
N THR A 184 -4.46 3.71 8.76
CA THR A 184 -4.68 5.15 8.57
C THR A 184 -4.99 5.90 9.86
N ARG A 185 -5.71 5.26 10.79
CA ARG A 185 -6.06 5.82 12.12
C ARG A 185 -4.84 5.88 13.04
N ILE A 186 -4.02 4.82 13.07
CA ILE A 186 -2.79 4.76 13.86
C ILE A 186 -1.77 5.75 13.31
N HIS A 187 -1.68 5.82 11.97
CA HIS A 187 -0.76 6.70 11.25
C HIS A 187 0.69 6.54 11.76
N PRO A 188 1.25 5.32 11.71
CA PRO A 188 2.44 4.95 12.48
C PRO A 188 3.74 5.58 11.96
N PHE A 189 3.81 6.04 10.71
CA PHE A 189 5.02 6.57 10.09
C PHE A 189 4.99 8.09 9.93
N ASP A 190 6.16 8.69 9.69
CA ASP A 190 6.29 10.13 9.44
C ASP A 190 5.63 10.56 8.11
N ASP A 191 5.66 9.69 7.09
CA ASP A 191 5.02 9.87 5.79
C ASP A 191 4.73 8.49 5.17
N GLY A 192 3.93 8.44 4.11
CA GLY A 192 3.62 7.23 3.34
C GLY A 192 2.49 6.38 3.94
N ASN A 193 1.80 6.85 4.98
CA ASN A 193 0.75 6.09 5.66
C ASN A 193 -0.43 5.74 4.75
N GLY A 194 -0.94 6.69 3.96
CA GLY A 194 -2.04 6.44 3.01
C GLY A 194 -1.66 5.41 1.95
N ARG A 195 -0.50 5.60 1.31
CA ARG A 195 0.06 4.67 0.31
C ARG A 195 0.29 3.28 0.91
N GLY A 196 0.89 3.21 2.09
CA GLY A 196 1.13 1.97 2.82
C GLY A 196 -0.16 1.23 3.19
N ALA A 197 -1.22 1.97 3.58
CA ALA A 197 -2.51 1.38 3.91
C ALA A 197 -3.18 0.73 2.70
N ARG A 198 -3.12 1.39 1.53
CA ARG A 198 -3.63 0.83 0.27
C ARG A 198 -2.82 -0.38 -0.20
N LEU A 199 -1.49 -0.33 -0.05
CA LEU A 199 -0.60 -1.48 -0.29
C LEU A 199 -0.92 -2.67 0.62
N LEU A 200 -1.07 -2.45 1.92
CA LEU A 200 -1.42 -3.50 2.87
C LEU A 200 -2.80 -4.11 2.59
N MET A 201 -3.79 -3.27 2.28
CA MET A 201 -5.14 -3.72 1.90
C MET A 201 -5.09 -4.64 0.68
N ASN A 202 -4.39 -4.20 -0.38
CA ASN A 202 -4.29 -4.98 -1.61
C ASN A 202 -3.47 -6.26 -1.43
N LEU A 203 -2.41 -6.23 -0.61
CA LEU A 203 -1.68 -7.45 -0.21
C LEU A 203 -2.64 -8.48 0.41
N ILE A 204 -3.50 -8.06 1.34
CA ILE A 204 -4.49 -8.94 1.99
C ILE A 204 -5.45 -9.52 0.95
N PHE A 205 -5.96 -8.70 0.03
CA PHE A 205 -6.87 -9.15 -1.03
C PHE A 205 -6.20 -10.19 -1.94
N ILE A 206 -4.99 -9.91 -2.42
CA ILE A 206 -4.28 -10.80 -3.33
C ILE A 206 -3.84 -12.09 -2.62
N LYS A 207 -3.41 -12.01 -1.36
CA LYS A 207 -3.02 -13.20 -0.56
C LYS A 207 -4.23 -14.10 -0.29
N LYS A 208 -5.41 -13.53 0.01
CA LYS A 208 -6.66 -14.30 0.16
C LYS A 208 -7.08 -14.94 -1.16
N ALA A 209 -6.98 -14.21 -2.27
CA ALA A 209 -7.28 -14.75 -3.59
C ALA A 209 -6.34 -15.90 -3.97
N SER A 210 -5.04 -15.73 -3.75
CA SER A 210 -4.03 -16.73 -4.08
C SER A 210 -4.17 -18.02 -3.27
N ARG A 211 -4.50 -17.92 -1.97
CA ARG A 211 -4.77 -19.09 -1.11
C ARG A 211 -5.97 -19.91 -1.58
N LEU A 212 -7.06 -19.24 -1.96
CA LEU A 212 -8.25 -19.91 -2.47
C LEU A 212 -7.96 -20.71 -3.75
N ARG A 213 -7.09 -20.18 -4.64
CA ARG A 213 -6.65 -20.92 -5.83
C ARG A 213 -5.86 -22.19 -5.49
N LEU A 214 -4.91 -22.12 -4.56
CA LEU A 214 -4.12 -23.29 -4.15
C LEU A 214 -5.03 -24.37 -3.53
N SER A 215 -6.02 -23.98 -2.72
CA SER A 215 -6.98 -24.94 -2.16
C SER A 215 -7.90 -25.56 -3.22
N GLU A 216 -8.33 -24.78 -4.22
CA GLU A 216 -9.15 -25.29 -5.34
C GLU A 216 -8.36 -26.27 -6.22
N MET A 217 -7.09 -25.96 -6.52
CA MET A 217 -6.21 -26.84 -7.29
C MET A 217 -5.89 -28.14 -6.55
N SER A 218 -5.68 -28.09 -5.24
CA SER A 218 -5.49 -29.29 -4.40
C SER A 218 -6.76 -30.13 -4.32
N ASN A 219 -7.93 -29.50 -4.10
CA ASN A 219 -9.21 -30.22 -4.09
C ASN A 219 -9.59 -30.82 -5.45
N ALA A 220 -9.12 -30.23 -6.55
CA ALA A 220 -9.31 -30.75 -7.90
C ALA A 220 -8.23 -31.76 -8.35
N GLY A 221 -7.26 -32.09 -7.48
CA GLY A 221 -6.24 -33.12 -7.74
C GLY A 221 -5.13 -32.70 -8.72
N PHE A 222 -4.92 -31.40 -8.93
CA PHE A 222 -3.85 -30.88 -9.79
C PHE A 222 -2.51 -30.69 -9.06
N ILE A 223 -2.50 -30.82 -7.73
CA ILE A 223 -1.31 -30.72 -6.85
C ILE A 223 -1.46 -31.73 -5.71
#